data_AF-A0A1U7J0X2-F1
#
_entry.id   AF-A0A1U7J0X2-F1
#
_cell.length_a   1.000
_cell.length_b   1.000
_cell.length_c   1.000
_cell.angle_alpha   90.00
_cell.angle_beta   90.00
_cell.angle_gamma   90.00
#
_symmetry.space_group_name_H-M   'P 1'
#
loop_
_entity.id
_entity.type
_entity.pdbx_description
1 polymer ?
#
loop_
_entity_poly.entity_id
_entity_poly.type
_entity_poly.pdbx_seq_one_letter_code
_entity_poly.pdbx_strand_id
1 'polypeptide(L)'
;MAIKPIQYETLLSVCTDHEGALELLKHHRPYLEAVPSMRRPDESVITLPLPNVRVRDGVHLNPHSQSIAPGSVVTLPCDVALLMCDPEWKIKTGVEIFVYIHRPQEDFSDLLMRWRHTQILVDRGYEWLLPQRYEHLLSDGTDKTLPLFVVFPETPGHILQGLRGAGLPTVLLSSDVEAELVGEDPSTLDIGDIPELNDIDTSALESPDE
;
A
#
# COMPACT_ATOMS: atom_id res chain seq x y z
N MET A 1 -0.99 24.39 0.70
CA MET A 1 0.17 23.81 -0.02
C MET A 1 -0.33 22.60 -0.79
N ALA A 2 0.34 22.21 -1.87
CA ALA A 2 0.00 20.98 -2.59
C ALA A 2 0.88 19.83 -2.10
N ILE A 3 0.33 18.61 -2.09
CA ILE A 3 1.09 17.41 -1.75
C ILE A 3 2.22 17.23 -2.74
N LYS A 4 3.43 16.98 -2.24
CA LYS A 4 4.60 16.71 -3.07
C LYS A 4 4.67 15.22 -3.41
N PRO A 5 5.18 14.85 -4.61
CA PRO A 5 5.40 13.44 -4.96
C PRO A 5 6.18 12.65 -3.91
N ILE A 6 7.21 13.25 -3.31
CA ILE A 6 7.99 12.60 -2.27
C ILE A 6 7.16 12.25 -1.03
N GLN A 7 6.19 13.09 -0.63
CA GLN A 7 5.33 12.79 0.53
C GLN A 7 4.46 11.56 0.26
N TYR A 8 3.90 11.46 -0.95
CA TYR A 8 3.13 10.28 -1.37
C TYR A 8 4.00 9.02 -1.42
N GLU A 9 5.18 9.08 -2.05
CA GLU A 9 6.07 7.91 -2.18
C GLU A 9 6.59 7.44 -0.81
N THR A 10 6.97 8.37 0.07
CA THR A 10 7.37 8.04 1.45
C THR A 10 6.25 7.31 2.17
N LEU A 11 5.02 7.82 2.11
CA LEU A 11 3.90 7.19 2.78
C LEU A 11 3.53 5.84 2.17
N LEU A 12 3.58 5.69 0.85
CA LEU A 12 3.38 4.41 0.18
C LEU A 12 4.40 3.37 0.66
N SER A 13 5.68 3.76 0.79
CA SER A 13 6.72 2.91 1.34
C SER A 13 6.41 2.49 2.77
N VAL A 14 5.99 3.43 3.63
CA VAL A 14 5.66 3.11 5.02
C VAL A 14 4.45 2.17 5.10
N CYS A 15 3.36 2.45 4.38
CA CYS A 15 2.17 1.60 4.39
C CYS A 15 2.41 0.20 3.78
N THR A 16 3.50 0.03 3.03
CA THR A 16 3.93 -1.28 2.50
C THR A 16 4.61 -2.12 3.57
N ASP A 17 5.24 -1.49 4.56
CA ASP A 17 5.82 -2.17 5.70
C ASP A 17 4.75 -2.58 6.74
N HIS A 18 4.99 -3.69 7.45
CA HIS A 18 4.02 -4.21 8.42
C HIS A 18 3.85 -3.27 9.63
N GLU A 19 4.91 -2.62 10.09
CA GLU A 19 4.87 -1.69 11.22
C GLU A 19 4.10 -0.43 10.82
N GLY A 20 4.44 0.15 9.66
CA GLY A 20 3.75 1.30 9.11
C GLY A 20 2.27 1.06 8.83
N ALA A 21 1.92 -0.11 8.28
CA ALA A 21 0.53 -0.50 8.10
C ALA A 21 -0.23 -0.63 9.43
N LEU A 22 0.40 -1.19 10.47
CA LEU A 22 -0.22 -1.31 11.78
C LEU A 22 -0.42 0.06 12.44
N GLU A 23 0.57 0.95 12.34
CA GLU A 23 0.50 2.32 12.84
C GLU A 23 -0.62 3.10 12.15
N LEU A 24 -0.78 2.94 10.83
CA LEU A 24 -1.93 3.48 10.11
C LEU A 24 -3.27 2.98 10.70
N LEU A 25 -3.37 1.68 11.01
CA LEU A 25 -4.58 1.10 11.61
C LEU A 25 -4.85 1.62 13.03
N LYS A 26 -3.82 1.95 13.83
CA LYS A 26 -4.01 2.55 15.17
C LYS A 26 -4.78 3.87 15.09
N HIS A 27 -4.63 4.61 14.01
CA HIS A 27 -5.36 5.84 13.74
C HIS A 27 -6.82 5.61 13.34
N HIS A 28 -7.24 4.36 13.09
CA HIS A 28 -8.61 3.98 12.82
C HIS A 28 -9.00 2.71 13.59
N ARG A 29 -9.32 2.90 14.88
CA ARG A 29 -9.65 1.83 15.83
C ARG A 29 -10.61 0.74 15.30
N PRO A 30 -11.73 1.05 14.60
CA PRO A 30 -12.62 0.00 14.10
C PRO A 30 -11.95 -0.98 13.13
N TYR A 31 -10.90 -0.56 12.43
CA TYR A 31 -10.16 -1.41 11.52
C TYR A 31 -8.99 -2.11 12.20
N LEU A 32 -8.36 -1.48 13.20
CA LEU A 32 -7.40 -2.16 14.07
C LEU A 32 -8.02 -3.39 14.75
N GLU A 33 -9.29 -3.28 15.16
CA GLU A 33 -10.03 -4.38 15.78
C GLU A 33 -10.27 -5.57 14.84
N ALA A 34 -10.06 -5.40 13.52
CA ALA A 34 -10.11 -6.50 12.56
C ALA A 34 -8.81 -7.33 12.49
N VAL A 35 -7.71 -6.83 13.07
CA VAL A 35 -6.41 -7.54 13.09
C VAL A 35 -6.53 -8.78 13.98
N PRO A 36 -6.35 -10.00 13.43
CA PRO A 36 -6.60 -11.23 14.18
C PRO A 36 -5.70 -11.42 15.41
N SER A 37 -4.45 -10.95 15.37
CA SER A 37 -3.54 -11.00 16.52
C SER A 37 -2.55 -9.82 16.53
N MET A 38 -2.68 -8.98 17.55
CA MET A 38 -1.71 -7.91 17.84
C MET A 38 -0.38 -8.42 18.41
N ARG A 39 -0.28 -9.70 18.77
CA ARG A 39 0.99 -10.31 19.26
C ARG A 39 1.90 -10.78 18.13
N ARG A 40 1.35 -10.96 16.93
CA ARG A 40 2.03 -11.44 15.72
C ARG A 40 1.52 -10.65 14.51
N PRO A 41 1.70 -9.32 14.50
CA PRO A 41 1.07 -8.46 13.49
C PRO A 41 1.60 -8.70 12.08
N ASP A 42 2.87 -9.06 11.95
CA ASP A 42 3.56 -9.47 10.73
C ASP A 42 2.96 -10.76 10.11
N GLU A 43 2.48 -11.68 10.95
CA GLU A 43 1.73 -12.87 10.51
C GLU A 43 0.22 -12.60 10.34
N SER A 44 -0.29 -11.52 10.93
CA SER A 44 -1.72 -11.21 10.97
C SER A 44 -2.20 -10.25 9.90
N VAL A 45 -1.29 -9.49 9.28
CA VAL A 45 -1.59 -8.51 8.25
C VAL A 45 -0.60 -8.65 7.11
N ILE A 46 -1.11 -8.98 5.92
CA ILE A 46 -0.31 -8.97 4.70
C ILE A 46 -0.52 -7.66 3.98
N THR A 47 0.58 -6.95 3.73
CA THR A 47 0.61 -5.73 2.95
C THR A 47 0.91 -6.06 1.49
N LEU A 48 0.04 -5.62 0.58
CA LEU A 48 0.21 -5.75 -0.86
C LEU A 48 0.18 -4.36 -1.51
N PRO A 49 1.34 -3.75 -1.84
CA PRO A 49 1.38 -2.49 -2.56
C PRO A 49 0.94 -2.68 -4.00
N LEU A 50 0.22 -1.70 -4.54
CA LEU A 50 -0.27 -1.66 -5.93
C LEU A 50 -0.83 -3.01 -6.40
N PRO A 51 -1.83 -3.54 -5.70
CA PRO A 51 -2.06 -4.97 -5.69
C PRO A 51 -2.77 -5.43 -6.97
N ASN A 52 -2.45 -6.65 -7.40
CA ASN A 52 -3.02 -7.25 -8.61
C ASN A 52 -3.98 -8.37 -8.27
N VAL A 53 -5.08 -8.43 -9.02
CA VAL A 53 -6.08 -9.48 -8.90
C VAL A 53 -6.41 -10.07 -10.25
N ARG A 54 -6.77 -11.35 -10.26
CA ARG A 54 -7.44 -12.00 -11.36
C ARG A 54 -8.95 -11.87 -11.16
N VAL A 55 -9.64 -11.19 -12.06
CA VAL A 55 -11.10 -11.09 -12.00
C VAL A 55 -11.70 -12.39 -12.53
N ARG A 56 -12.67 -12.97 -11.83
CA ARG A 56 -13.28 -14.24 -12.26
C ARG A 56 -14.24 -14.01 -13.42
N ASP A 57 -15.10 -13.01 -13.30
CA ASP A 57 -16.10 -12.67 -14.31
C ASP A 57 -15.73 -11.45 -15.15
N GLY A 58 -16.44 -11.26 -16.26
CA GLY A 58 -16.29 -10.07 -17.09
C GLY A 58 -16.81 -8.82 -16.37
N VAL A 59 -16.02 -7.75 -16.39
CA VAL A 59 -16.31 -6.49 -15.67
C VAL A 59 -16.21 -5.29 -16.61
N HIS A 60 -17.14 -4.36 -16.48
CA HIS A 60 -17.11 -3.07 -17.15
C HIS A 60 -16.95 -1.97 -16.10
N LEU A 61 -15.90 -1.16 -16.20
CA LEU A 61 -15.66 -0.06 -15.26
C LEU A 61 -16.63 1.10 -15.48
N ASN A 62 -17.00 1.35 -16.74
CA ASN A 62 -18.05 2.28 -17.13
C ASN A 62 -18.71 1.84 -18.44
N PRO A 63 -19.88 2.40 -18.81
CA PRO A 63 -20.62 2.00 -20.01
C PRO A 63 -19.87 2.17 -21.33
N HIS A 64 -18.81 2.98 -21.35
CA HIS A 64 -18.03 3.30 -22.55
C HIS A 64 -16.63 2.65 -22.56
N SER A 65 -16.25 1.96 -21.48
CA SER A 65 -14.97 1.28 -21.34
C SER A 65 -15.00 -0.09 -22.00
N GLN A 66 -13.84 -0.53 -22.50
CA GLN A 66 -13.67 -1.91 -22.92
C GLN A 66 -13.93 -2.85 -21.74
N SER A 67 -14.64 -3.96 -22.01
CA SER A 67 -14.85 -5.00 -21.01
C SER A 67 -13.52 -5.62 -20.62
N ILE A 68 -13.30 -5.77 -19.32
CA ILE A 68 -12.27 -6.67 -18.80
C ILE A 68 -12.81 -8.08 -18.99
N ALA A 69 -12.01 -8.95 -19.63
CA ALA A 69 -12.42 -10.32 -19.89
C ALA A 69 -12.34 -11.17 -18.60
N PRO A 70 -13.20 -12.19 -18.45
CA PRO A 70 -13.07 -13.19 -17.39
C PRO A 70 -11.65 -13.77 -17.32
N GLY A 71 -11.12 -13.96 -16.12
CA GLY A 71 -9.77 -14.46 -15.90
C GLY A 71 -8.64 -13.45 -16.15
N SER A 72 -8.93 -12.20 -16.50
CA SER A 72 -7.91 -11.18 -16.73
C SER A 72 -7.25 -10.74 -15.42
N VAL A 73 -5.95 -10.47 -15.47
CA VAL A 73 -5.22 -9.84 -14.36
C VAL A 73 -5.30 -8.34 -14.51
N VAL A 74 -5.68 -7.66 -13.42
CA VAL A 74 -5.78 -6.20 -13.35
C VAL A 74 -5.14 -5.69 -12.06
N THR A 75 -4.54 -4.52 -12.12
CA THR A 75 -4.11 -3.78 -10.93
C THR A 75 -5.32 -3.09 -10.32
N LEU A 76 -5.56 -3.30 -9.04
CA LEU A 76 -6.61 -2.58 -8.33
C LEU A 76 -6.18 -1.11 -8.16
N PRO A 77 -7.09 -0.15 -8.37
CA PRO A 77 -6.78 1.27 -8.23
C PRO A 77 -6.72 1.74 -6.76
N CYS A 78 -6.25 0.91 -5.84
CA CYS A 78 -5.85 1.29 -4.48
C CYS A 78 -4.32 1.30 -4.36
N ASP A 79 -3.79 1.95 -3.32
CA ASP A 79 -2.35 2.08 -3.14
C ASP A 79 -1.76 0.87 -2.40
N VAL A 80 -2.46 0.39 -1.36
CA VAL A 80 -2.08 -0.81 -0.60
C VAL A 80 -3.35 -1.60 -0.26
N ALA A 81 -3.30 -2.93 -0.38
CA ALA A 81 -4.27 -3.82 0.23
C ALA A 81 -3.69 -4.46 1.50
N LEU A 82 -4.47 -4.45 2.58
CA LEU A 82 -4.16 -5.13 3.83
C LEU A 82 -5.07 -6.34 3.95
N LEU A 83 -4.49 -7.54 3.87
CA LEU A 83 -5.25 -8.78 4.02
C LEU A 83 -5.11 -9.28 5.45
N MET A 84 -6.23 -9.45 6.14
CA MET A 84 -6.22 -9.98 7.50
C MET A 84 -6.03 -11.49 7.46
N CYS A 85 -5.06 -11.98 8.24
CA CYS A 85 -4.67 -13.38 8.30
C CYS A 85 -4.70 -13.89 9.74
N ASP A 86 -5.18 -15.11 9.93
CA ASP A 86 -5.05 -15.81 11.19
C ASP A 86 -3.62 -16.39 11.26
N PRO A 87 -2.79 -15.98 12.23
CA PRO A 87 -1.39 -16.39 12.29
C PRO A 87 -1.23 -17.85 12.75
N GLU A 88 -2.23 -18.45 13.39
CA GLU A 88 -2.19 -19.85 13.81
C GLU A 88 -2.45 -20.78 12.62
N TRP A 89 -3.50 -20.44 11.85
CA TRP A 89 -3.96 -21.28 10.75
C TRP A 89 -3.31 -20.92 9.42
N LYS A 90 -2.66 -19.76 9.32
CA LYS A 90 -2.12 -19.20 8.08
C LYS A 90 -3.18 -19.18 6.98
N ILE A 91 -4.33 -18.60 7.31
CA ILE A 91 -5.43 -18.41 6.37
C ILE A 91 -5.94 -16.97 6.46
N LYS A 92 -6.52 -16.48 5.36
CA LYS A 92 -7.18 -15.17 5.36
C LYS A 92 -8.48 -15.24 6.18
N THR A 93 -8.74 -14.24 7.02
CA THR A 93 -9.92 -14.20 7.92
C THR A 93 -11.16 -13.55 7.29
N GLY A 94 -11.05 -13.08 6.05
CA GLY A 94 -12.17 -12.53 5.28
C GLY A 94 -12.42 -11.04 5.50
N VAL A 95 -11.48 -10.31 6.09
CA VAL A 95 -11.48 -8.84 6.07
C VAL A 95 -10.31 -8.36 5.23
N GLU A 96 -10.60 -7.47 4.28
CA GLU A 96 -9.60 -6.82 3.45
C GLU A 96 -9.79 -5.31 3.50
N ILE A 97 -8.70 -4.60 3.78
CA ILE A 97 -8.71 -3.14 3.82
C ILE A 97 -7.97 -2.61 2.61
N PHE A 98 -8.62 -1.76 1.83
CA PHE A 98 -8.05 -1.08 0.68
C PHE A 98 -7.69 0.35 1.05
N VAL A 99 -6.39 0.65 1.05
CA VAL A 99 -5.84 1.95 1.42
C VAL A 99 -5.75 2.83 0.18
N TYR A 100 -6.27 4.06 0.29
CA TYR A 100 -6.24 5.10 -0.74
C TYR A 100 -5.54 6.33 -0.18
N ILE A 101 -4.27 6.50 -0.53
CA ILE A 101 -3.46 7.66 -0.21
C ILE A 101 -3.78 8.76 -1.21
N HIS A 102 -4.08 9.96 -0.74
CA HIS A 102 -4.30 11.12 -1.60
C HIS A 102 -3.03 11.48 -2.39
N ARG A 103 -3.10 11.42 -3.72
CA ARG A 103 -1.96 11.62 -4.62
C ARG A 103 -1.75 13.11 -4.97
N PRO A 104 -0.54 13.53 -5.37
CA PRO A 104 -0.32 14.87 -5.89
C PRO A 104 -1.25 15.18 -7.07
N GLN A 105 -1.87 16.36 -7.07
CA GLN A 105 -2.76 16.84 -8.13
C GLN A 105 -4.06 16.02 -8.32
N GLU A 106 -4.34 15.07 -7.44
CA GLU A 106 -5.58 14.31 -7.45
C GLU A 106 -6.73 15.15 -6.89
N ASP A 107 -7.88 15.16 -7.56
CA ASP A 107 -9.10 15.80 -7.03
C ASP A 107 -9.98 14.77 -6.28
N PHE A 108 -10.97 15.26 -5.54
CA PHE A 108 -11.90 14.41 -4.80
C PHE A 108 -12.56 13.35 -5.68
N SER A 109 -12.99 13.73 -6.89
CA SER A 109 -13.61 12.79 -7.83
C SER A 109 -12.66 11.68 -8.25
N ASP A 110 -11.39 11.99 -8.48
CA ASP A 110 -10.38 11.03 -8.91
C ASP A 110 -10.11 10.01 -7.80
N LEU A 111 -9.88 10.50 -6.58
CA LEU A 111 -9.71 9.69 -5.38
C LEU A 111 -10.91 8.77 -5.13
N LEU A 112 -12.14 9.29 -5.29
CA LEU A 112 -13.35 8.52 -5.11
C LEU A 112 -13.55 7.48 -6.23
N MET A 113 -13.24 7.83 -7.48
CA MET A 113 -13.37 6.94 -8.62
C MET A 113 -12.39 5.76 -8.54
N ARG A 114 -11.20 5.96 -7.96
CA ARG A 114 -10.30 4.87 -7.60
C ARG A 114 -11.00 3.85 -6.70
N TRP A 115 -11.61 4.30 -5.61
CA TRP A 115 -12.38 3.40 -4.74
C TRP A 115 -13.55 2.72 -5.47
N ARG A 116 -14.34 3.47 -6.25
CA ARG A 116 -15.47 2.90 -7.00
C ARG A 116 -15.03 1.84 -8.01
N HIS A 117 -13.93 2.08 -8.72
CA HIS A 117 -13.39 1.10 -9.64
C HIS A 117 -12.89 -0.15 -8.91
N THR A 118 -12.21 -0.02 -7.77
CA THR A 118 -11.85 -1.18 -6.95
C THR A 118 -13.09 -2.00 -6.58
N GLN A 119 -14.17 -1.35 -6.10
CA GLN A 119 -15.42 -2.04 -5.78
C GLN A 119 -15.97 -2.82 -6.97
N ILE A 120 -16.00 -2.22 -8.16
CA ILE A 120 -16.50 -2.86 -9.38
C ILE A 120 -15.63 -4.07 -9.77
N LEU A 121 -14.31 -3.96 -9.63
CA LEU A 121 -13.37 -5.04 -9.98
C LEU A 121 -13.46 -6.25 -9.05
N VAL A 122 -13.79 -6.03 -7.77
CA VAL A 122 -13.82 -7.08 -6.74
C VAL A 122 -15.22 -7.65 -6.50
N ASP A 123 -16.27 -7.05 -7.06
CA ASP A 123 -17.68 -7.42 -6.83
C ASP A 123 -18.03 -8.84 -7.29
N ARG A 124 -17.49 -9.28 -8.43
CA ARG A 124 -17.88 -10.55 -9.09
C ARG A 124 -16.91 -11.70 -8.86
N GLY A 125 -16.24 -11.68 -7.71
CA GLY A 125 -15.22 -12.65 -7.36
C GLY A 125 -13.89 -12.38 -8.08
N TYR A 126 -12.83 -12.52 -7.30
CA TYR A 126 -11.47 -12.25 -7.73
C TYR A 126 -10.52 -13.15 -6.95
N GLU A 127 -9.30 -13.26 -7.45
CA GLU A 127 -8.20 -13.98 -6.80
C GLU A 127 -6.98 -13.07 -6.73
N TRP A 128 -6.33 -13.06 -5.57
CA TRP A 128 -5.10 -12.34 -5.34
C TRP A 128 -3.93 -12.96 -6.10
N LEU A 129 -3.14 -12.12 -6.76
CA LEU A 129 -1.81 -12.50 -7.21
C LEU A 129 -0.82 -12.23 -6.07
N LEU A 130 -0.68 -13.21 -5.20
CA LEU A 130 0.17 -13.10 -4.02
C LEU A 130 1.67 -13.26 -4.38
N PRO A 131 2.55 -12.50 -3.71
CA PRO A 131 3.99 -12.77 -3.73
C PRO A 131 4.31 -14.20 -3.27
N GLN A 132 5.42 -14.76 -3.75
CA GLN A 132 5.82 -16.15 -3.48
C GLN A 132 5.83 -16.52 -1.99
N ARG A 133 6.23 -15.59 -1.11
CA ARG A 133 6.23 -15.79 0.35
C ARG A 133 4.85 -16.13 0.93
N TYR A 134 3.77 -15.82 0.21
CA TYR A 134 2.38 -16.03 0.61
C TYR A 134 1.63 -17.01 -0.30
N GLU A 135 2.32 -17.76 -1.17
CA GLU A 135 1.71 -18.70 -2.12
C GLU A 135 0.88 -19.81 -1.45
N HIS A 136 1.18 -20.12 -0.19
CA HIS A 136 0.48 -21.11 0.62
C HIS A 136 -0.91 -20.65 1.09
N LEU A 137 -1.24 -19.37 0.94
CA LEU A 137 -2.53 -18.82 1.35
C LEU A 137 -3.58 -19.01 0.26
N LEU A 138 -4.83 -19.18 0.68
CA LEU A 138 -5.96 -19.13 -0.23
C LEU A 138 -6.08 -17.72 -0.82
N SER A 139 -5.90 -17.62 -2.13
CA SER A 139 -5.91 -16.36 -2.87
C SER A 139 -7.32 -15.82 -3.18
N ASP A 140 -8.37 -16.59 -2.92
CA ASP A 140 -9.75 -16.15 -3.18
C ASP A 140 -10.04 -14.81 -2.50
N GLY A 141 -10.84 -13.97 -3.15
CA GLY A 141 -11.32 -12.69 -2.62
C GLY A 141 -12.20 -12.84 -1.37
N THR A 142 -12.80 -11.75 -0.90
CA THR A 142 -13.67 -11.79 0.27
C THR A 142 -14.95 -11.01 0.11
N ASP A 143 -15.91 -11.28 0.98
CA ASP A 143 -17.20 -10.60 1.04
C ASP A 143 -17.11 -9.26 1.77
N LYS A 144 -16.12 -9.08 2.67
CA LYS A 144 -15.97 -7.86 3.48
C LYS A 144 -14.74 -7.05 3.08
N THR A 145 -14.96 -6.13 2.15
CA THR A 145 -13.98 -5.15 1.69
C THR A 145 -14.22 -3.79 2.35
N LEU A 146 -13.16 -3.16 2.85
CA LEU A 146 -13.22 -1.94 3.64
C LEU A 146 -12.29 -0.87 3.05
N PRO A 147 -12.76 0.30 2.59
CA PRO A 147 -11.86 1.36 2.17
C PRO A 147 -11.24 2.05 3.39
N LEU A 148 -10.03 2.58 3.27
CA LEU A 148 -9.40 3.51 4.21
C LEU A 148 -8.74 4.63 3.41
N PHE A 149 -9.17 5.87 3.61
CA PHE A 149 -8.59 7.03 2.93
C PHE A 149 -7.53 7.67 3.81
N VAL A 150 -6.38 7.97 3.23
CA VAL A 150 -5.24 8.57 3.94
C VAL A 150 -4.94 9.93 3.31
N VAL A 151 -4.99 10.96 4.12
CA VAL A 151 -4.88 12.36 3.69
C VAL A 151 -3.80 13.08 4.49
N PHE A 152 -3.22 14.10 3.86
CA PHE A 152 -2.21 14.97 4.45
C PHE A 152 -2.83 16.28 4.96
N PRO A 153 -2.18 17.01 5.90
CA PRO A 153 -2.58 18.35 6.33
C PRO A 153 -2.73 19.34 5.17
N GLU A 154 -1.96 19.14 4.11
CA GLU A 154 -1.98 19.93 2.88
C GLU A 154 -3.13 19.55 1.94
N THR A 155 -3.88 18.49 2.23
CA THR A 155 -5.03 18.06 1.42
C THR A 155 -6.05 19.20 1.30
N PRO A 156 -6.50 19.55 0.08
CA PRO A 156 -7.49 20.59 -0.11
C PRO A 156 -8.77 20.35 0.70
N GLY A 157 -9.31 21.41 1.28
CA GLY A 157 -10.46 21.34 2.19
C GLY A 157 -11.71 20.72 1.56
N HIS A 158 -11.92 20.87 0.24
CA HIS A 158 -13.06 20.26 -0.44
C HIS A 158 -12.96 18.74 -0.54
N ILE A 159 -11.75 18.17 -0.62
CA ILE A 159 -11.54 16.71 -0.57
C ILE A 159 -11.89 16.19 0.83
N LEU A 160 -11.40 16.85 1.88
CA LEU A 160 -11.74 16.49 3.27
C LEU A 160 -13.24 16.61 3.54
N GLN A 161 -13.88 17.66 3.03
CA GLN A 161 -15.33 17.85 3.13
C GLN A 161 -16.08 16.76 2.37
N GLY A 162 -15.61 16.37 1.18
CA GLY A 162 -16.20 15.30 0.38
C GLY A 162 -16.13 13.94 1.07
N LEU A 163 -14.94 13.56 1.57
CA LEU A 163 -14.75 12.30 2.32
C LEU A 163 -15.63 12.24 3.58
N ARG A 164 -15.66 13.34 4.36
CA ARG A 164 -16.51 13.44 5.55
C ARG A 164 -17.99 13.39 5.20
N GLY A 165 -18.41 14.12 4.17
CA GLY A 165 -19.80 14.17 3.71
C GLY A 165 -20.30 12.82 3.20
N ALA A 166 -19.41 12.00 2.62
CA ALA A 166 -19.69 10.63 2.20
C ALA A 166 -19.61 9.60 3.34
N GLY A 167 -19.23 10.01 4.56
CA GLY A 167 -19.05 9.11 5.70
C GLY A 167 -17.90 8.13 5.53
N LEU A 168 -16.87 8.49 4.76
CA LEU A 168 -15.76 7.59 4.44
C LEU A 168 -14.68 7.62 5.53
N PRO A 169 -14.19 6.44 5.95
CA PRO A 169 -13.14 6.31 6.96
C PRO A 169 -11.86 6.97 6.46
N THR A 170 -11.42 7.99 7.19
CA THR A 170 -10.32 8.87 6.78
C THR A 170 -9.34 9.02 7.93
N VAL A 171 -8.05 8.85 7.64
CA VAL A 171 -6.93 9.08 8.55
C VAL A 171 -6.14 10.30 8.04
N LEU A 172 -5.95 11.28 8.92
CA LEU A 172 -5.10 12.44 8.68
C LEU A 172 -3.72 12.17 9.28
N LEU A 173 -2.68 12.15 8.44
CA LEU A 173 -1.30 11.95 8.89
C LEU A 173 -0.59 13.29 9.04
N SER A 174 -0.45 13.75 10.27
CA SER A 174 0.35 14.95 10.59
C SER A 174 1.83 14.68 10.42
N SER A 175 2.69 15.70 10.26
CA SER A 175 4.15 15.49 10.17
C SER A 175 4.76 14.78 11.39
N ASP A 176 4.14 14.87 12.56
CA ASP A 176 4.55 14.10 13.74
C ASP A 176 4.27 12.60 13.57
N VAL A 177 3.14 12.26 12.93
CA VAL A 177 2.78 10.88 12.60
C VAL A 177 3.65 10.38 11.45
N GLU A 178 4.00 11.23 10.48
CA GLU A 178 5.00 10.89 9.45
C GLU A 178 6.37 10.58 10.09
N ALA A 179 6.79 11.32 11.12
CA ALA A 179 8.03 11.06 11.85
C ALA A 179 8.00 9.74 12.64
N GLU A 180 6.88 9.44 13.32
CA GLU A 180 6.67 8.16 14.00
C GLU A 180 6.60 6.98 13.02
N LEU A 181 5.99 7.19 11.85
CA LEU A 181 5.86 6.21 10.76
C LEU A 181 7.17 5.93 10.01
N VAL A 182 8.06 6.92 9.94
CA VAL A 182 9.36 6.80 9.27
C VAL A 182 10.46 6.32 10.24
N GLY A 183 10.16 6.25 11.55
CA GLY A 183 11.11 5.92 12.59
C GLY A 183 12.07 7.09 12.87
N GLU A 184 12.13 7.55 14.13
CA GLU A 184 13.22 8.42 14.57
C GLU A 184 14.52 7.60 14.63
N ASP A 185 15.23 7.51 13.50
CA ASP A 185 16.70 7.35 13.50
C ASP A 185 17.32 8.51 12.72
N PRO A 186 17.53 9.69 13.34
CA PRO A 186 18.55 10.63 12.91
C PRO A 186 19.95 10.19 13.42
N SER A 187 20.21 8.89 13.55
CA SER A 187 21.57 8.40 13.73
C SER A 187 22.27 8.40 12.38
N THR A 188 22.85 9.56 12.04
CA THR A 188 24.16 9.66 11.39
C THR A 188 24.48 8.52 10.41
N LEU A 189 24.11 8.69 9.13
CA LEU A 189 25.01 8.22 8.09
C LEU A 189 26.27 9.07 8.20
N ASP A 190 27.16 8.66 9.10
CA ASP A 190 28.53 9.12 9.12
C ASP A 190 29.14 8.62 7.80
N ILE A 191 29.23 9.52 6.82
CA ILE A 191 30.14 9.39 5.69
C ILE A 191 31.53 9.57 6.30
N GLY A 192 31.98 8.52 6.96
CA GLY A 192 33.14 8.51 7.82
C GLY A 192 33.62 7.07 7.99
N ASP A 193 33.93 6.43 6.85
CA ASP A 193 34.98 5.43 6.68
C ASP A 193 34.80 4.74 5.32
N ILE A 194 35.11 5.49 4.26
CA ILE A 194 35.58 4.86 3.02
C ILE A 194 37.05 4.57 3.30
N PRO A 195 37.50 3.30 3.45
CA PRO A 195 38.93 3.02 3.46
C PRO A 195 39.51 3.52 2.14
N GLU A 196 40.50 4.42 2.25
CA GLU A 196 41.23 4.97 1.12
C GLU A 196 41.64 3.85 0.16
N LEU A 197 41.22 3.96 -1.10
CA LEU A 197 41.74 3.17 -2.22
C LEU A 197 43.19 3.57 -2.50
N ASN A 198 44.10 3.21 -1.59
CA ASN A 198 45.54 3.49 -1.70
C ASN A 198 46.39 2.22 -1.88
N ASP A 199 45.80 1.08 -2.29
CA ASP A 199 46.54 -0.14 -2.59
C ASP A 199 46.09 -0.80 -3.91
N ILE A 200 45.86 0.00 -4.97
CA ILE A 200 45.93 -0.55 -6.33
C ILE A 200 47.36 -0.34 -6.81
N ASP A 201 48.19 -1.37 -6.63
CA ASP A 201 49.51 -1.44 -7.22
C ASP A 201 49.37 -1.61 -8.75
N THR A 202 49.47 -0.51 -9.49
CA THR A 202 49.39 -0.48 -10.96
C THR A 202 50.68 -0.96 -11.63
N SER A 203 51.64 -1.54 -10.91
CA SER A 203 52.92 -1.99 -11.49
C SER A 203 52.85 -3.32 -12.26
N ALA A 204 51.71 -4.01 -12.30
CA ALA A 204 51.56 -5.31 -12.98
C ALA A 204 50.92 -5.26 -14.38
N LEU A 205 50.71 -4.08 -14.97
CA LEU A 205 50.32 -3.96 -16.39
C LEU A 205 51.56 -3.79 -17.26
N GLU A 206 52.43 -4.81 -17.28
CA GLU A 206 53.33 -5.01 -18.42
C GLU A 206 52.50 -5.50 -19.60
N SER A 207 52.36 -4.63 -20.59
CA SER A 207 51.98 -4.98 -21.95
C SER A 207 53.03 -5.93 -22.55
N PRO A 208 52.64 -7.10 -23.11
CA PRO A 208 53.47 -7.76 -24.09
C PRO A 208 53.17 -7.16 -25.47
N ASP A 209 54.18 -6.51 -26.03
CA ASP A 209 54.35 -6.37 -27.48
C ASP A 209 54.31 -7.76 -28.14
N GLU A 210 53.45 -7.92 -29.16
CA GLU A 210 53.78 -8.40 -30.52
C GLU A 210 52.55 -8.38 -31.44
#